data_AF-A0A8J7R572-F1
#
_entry.id   AF-A0A8J7R572-F1
#
_cell.length_a   1.000
_cell.length_b   1.000
_cell.length_c   1.000
_cell.angle_alpha   90.00
_cell.angle_beta   90.00
_cell.angle_gamma   90.00
#
_symmetry.space_group_name_H-M   'P 1'
#
loop_
_entity.id
_entity.type
_entity.pdbx_description
1 polymer ?
#
loop_
_entity_poly.entity_id
_entity_poly.type
_entity_poly.pdbx_seq_one_letter_code
_entity_poly.pdbx_strand_id
1 'polypeptide(L)'
;MVCVSKRLRLTVLAAFSLLAFVDQEASANPRAWQAAGAGAVAILPVPDKAYGIVGASLACAEQNWTLVLRTGRDWRRGLRTGGATPVAETGTAQLGIGRTTFAMPASHQGGTIALALPYEAIAPLQAATTLALEVGGAAGPASAKFSLTGSKRVLDALLPACSPRRMEGYDLVAFAPVGEAVAAAREALKDDIAAFKLATASEPRLQASRVFLDSKRSLLFTQLCGSSWYFGRSGCNVSAFASDGTTPLTRLVYENEGSTTYLDRTATSDGWPAITSVPLKGKPELTTFRWNDERYGVEPSLLAQE
;
A
#
# COMPACT_ATOMS: atom_id res chain seq x y z
N MET A 1 3.68 26.00 -74.27
CA MET A 1 2.65 26.49 -73.33
C MET A 1 2.97 25.88 -71.97
N VAL A 2 3.36 26.73 -71.04
CA VAL A 2 3.89 26.40 -69.71
C VAL A 2 2.73 26.31 -68.73
N CYS A 3 2.68 25.29 -67.88
CA CYS A 3 2.25 25.49 -66.49
C CYS A 3 2.73 24.34 -65.59
N VAL A 4 3.87 24.60 -64.94
CA VAL A 4 4.43 23.83 -63.83
C VAL A 4 3.66 24.23 -62.57
N SER A 5 2.83 23.34 -62.03
CA SER A 5 2.16 23.57 -60.75
C SER A 5 3.12 23.28 -59.59
N LYS A 6 3.58 24.35 -58.93
CA LYS A 6 4.47 24.35 -57.78
C LYS A 6 3.78 23.75 -56.55
N ARG A 7 4.45 22.79 -55.92
CA ARG A 7 4.13 22.27 -54.58
C ARG A 7 4.36 23.38 -53.55
N LEU A 8 3.29 23.92 -52.96
CA LEU A 8 3.35 24.80 -51.80
C LEU A 8 3.44 23.92 -50.54
N ARG A 9 4.63 23.87 -49.92
CA ARG A 9 4.82 23.30 -48.58
C ARG A 9 4.32 24.34 -47.58
N LEU A 10 3.18 24.08 -46.93
CA LEU A 10 2.74 24.86 -45.77
C LEU A 10 3.48 24.36 -44.54
N THR A 11 4.39 25.18 -44.04
CA THR A 11 5.06 25.03 -42.74
C THR A 11 4.07 25.44 -41.66
N VAL A 12 3.54 24.48 -40.90
CA VAL A 12 2.74 24.77 -39.70
C VAL A 12 3.70 25.18 -38.60
N LEU A 13 3.73 26.48 -38.29
CA LEU A 13 4.36 27.00 -37.07
C LEU A 13 3.64 26.41 -35.86
N ALA A 14 4.36 25.61 -35.08
CA ALA A 14 3.93 25.22 -33.74
C ALA A 14 3.89 26.46 -32.85
N ALA A 15 2.68 26.92 -32.52
CA ALA A 15 2.47 27.96 -31.53
C ALA A 15 2.84 27.41 -30.14
N PHE A 16 3.97 27.89 -29.63
CA PHE A 16 4.38 27.81 -28.23
C PHE A 16 3.26 28.40 -27.36
N SER A 17 2.41 27.52 -26.80
CA SER A 17 1.53 27.91 -25.71
C SER A 17 2.34 27.88 -24.43
N LEU A 18 2.69 29.06 -23.93
CA LEU A 18 3.18 29.27 -22.57
C LEU A 18 2.10 28.76 -21.60
N LEU A 19 2.27 27.54 -21.10
CA LEU A 19 1.71 27.17 -19.81
C LEU A 19 2.50 27.95 -18.78
N ALA A 20 1.87 29.00 -18.26
CA ALA A 20 2.24 29.56 -16.97
C ALA A 20 2.20 28.39 -15.98
N PHE A 21 3.38 27.89 -15.61
CA PHE A 21 3.54 27.12 -14.39
C PHE A 21 3.03 28.02 -13.28
N VAL A 22 1.86 27.70 -12.74
CA VAL A 22 1.53 28.14 -11.40
C VAL A 22 2.58 27.50 -10.51
N ASP A 23 3.59 28.28 -10.15
CA ASP A 23 4.57 27.96 -9.12
C ASP A 23 3.80 27.73 -7.82
N GLN A 24 3.35 26.50 -7.63
CA GLN A 24 2.96 26.02 -6.32
C GLN A 24 4.25 25.58 -5.62
N GLU A 25 5.14 26.54 -5.37
CA GLU A 25 6.17 26.42 -4.34
C GLU A 25 5.47 26.39 -2.98
N ALA A 26 4.85 25.25 -2.66
CA ALA A 26 4.68 24.87 -1.28
C ALA A 26 6.10 24.77 -0.71
N SER A 27 6.51 25.78 0.08
CA SER A 27 7.76 25.84 0.83
C SER A 27 8.15 24.44 1.33
N ALA A 28 9.02 23.78 0.57
CA ALA A 28 9.43 22.42 0.84
C ALA A 28 10.46 22.49 1.96
N ASN A 29 10.04 22.29 3.21
CA ASN A 29 10.97 22.25 4.34
C ASN A 29 12.01 21.14 4.08
N PRO A 30 13.29 21.47 3.84
CA PRO A 30 14.31 20.48 3.45
C PRO A 30 14.66 19.52 4.59
N ARG A 31 14.17 19.81 5.81
CA ARG A 31 14.35 19.00 7.03
C ARG A 31 13.14 18.14 7.36
N ALA A 32 12.08 18.18 6.55
CA ALA A 32 10.88 17.39 6.77
C ALA A 32 10.68 16.36 5.65
N TRP A 33 9.95 15.30 5.97
CA TRP A 33 9.49 14.32 4.99
C TRP A 33 8.53 14.97 3.99
N GLN A 34 8.61 14.51 2.73
CA GLN A 34 7.78 15.01 1.64
C GLN A 34 7.19 13.85 0.85
N ALA A 35 5.96 13.99 0.35
CA ALA A 35 5.42 13.06 -0.62
C ALA A 35 6.00 13.39 -2.01
N ALA A 36 6.39 12.37 -2.78
CA ALA A 36 7.01 12.57 -4.10
C ALA A 36 6.04 13.03 -5.20
N GLY A 37 4.74 13.22 -4.88
CA GLY A 37 3.70 13.67 -5.82
C GLY A 37 3.13 12.58 -6.74
N ALA A 38 3.83 11.46 -6.92
CA ALA A 38 3.34 10.30 -7.67
C ALA A 38 3.61 8.99 -6.91
N GLY A 39 2.61 8.10 -6.93
CA GLY A 39 2.66 6.83 -6.22
C GLY A 39 2.72 6.97 -4.69
N ALA A 40 2.84 5.83 -4.00
CA ALA A 40 3.00 5.81 -2.54
C ALA A 40 4.49 5.95 -2.15
N VAL A 41 5.09 7.11 -2.46
CA VAL A 41 6.52 7.38 -2.21
C VAL A 41 6.73 8.62 -1.35
N ALA A 42 7.54 8.47 -0.31
CA ALA A 42 8.07 9.55 0.53
C ALA A 42 9.54 9.78 0.24
N ILE A 43 9.93 11.05 0.23
CA ILE A 43 11.32 11.50 0.21
C ILE A 43 11.70 11.88 1.63
N LEU A 44 12.75 11.25 2.14
CA LEU A 44 13.31 11.58 3.46
C LEU A 44 14.16 12.85 3.36
N PRO A 45 14.28 13.64 4.45
CA PRO A 45 15.17 14.78 4.47
C PRO A 45 16.63 14.37 4.27
N VAL A 46 17.50 15.35 4.02
CA VAL A 46 18.95 15.11 3.94
C VAL A 46 19.42 14.45 5.25
N PRO A 47 20.20 13.36 5.19
CA PRO A 47 20.65 12.69 6.40
C PRO A 47 21.74 13.49 7.13
N ASP A 48 21.64 13.49 8.45
CA ASP A 48 22.65 14.00 9.36
C ASP A 48 23.69 12.91 9.69
N LYS A 49 24.94 13.33 9.95
CA LYS A 49 26.04 12.45 10.37
C LYS A 49 26.18 11.21 9.48
N ALA A 50 25.97 11.38 8.17
CA ALA A 50 25.92 10.28 7.23
C ALA A 50 27.32 9.88 6.76
N TYR A 51 27.56 8.58 6.66
CA TYR A 51 28.70 7.98 5.98
C TYR A 51 28.19 7.03 4.90
N GLY A 52 28.68 7.18 3.66
CA GLY A 52 28.29 6.34 2.53
C GLY A 52 26.86 6.56 2.00
N ILE A 53 25.99 7.25 2.73
CA ILE A 53 24.59 7.52 2.34
C ILE A 53 24.41 9.02 2.05
N VAL A 54 23.75 9.34 0.94
CA VAL A 54 23.50 10.73 0.49
C VAL A 54 22.02 11.10 0.48
N GLY A 55 21.13 10.14 0.72
CA GLY A 55 19.69 10.38 0.81
C GLY A 55 18.89 9.09 0.89
N ALA A 56 17.59 9.21 1.10
CA ALA A 56 16.70 8.07 1.19
C ALA A 56 15.29 8.40 0.68
N SER A 57 14.57 7.35 0.33
CA SER A 57 13.14 7.39 0.01
C SER A 57 12.46 6.16 0.59
N LEU A 58 11.24 6.31 1.07
CA LEU A 58 10.40 5.21 1.50
C LEU A 58 9.29 5.01 0.47
N ALA A 59 9.15 3.82 -0.07
CA ALA A 59 8.11 3.49 -1.04
C ALA A 59 7.22 2.37 -0.50
N CYS A 60 5.93 2.42 -0.84
CA CYS A 60 5.01 1.31 -0.65
C CYS A 60 4.49 0.83 -2.00
N ALA A 61 4.64 -0.46 -2.27
CA ALA A 61 4.05 -1.10 -3.43
C ALA A 61 3.63 -2.51 -3.04
N GLU A 62 2.44 -2.92 -3.47
CA GLU A 62 1.92 -4.27 -3.21
C GLU A 62 1.88 -4.59 -1.70
N GLN A 63 1.51 -3.58 -0.90
CA GLN A 63 1.51 -3.61 0.57
C GLN A 63 2.88 -3.88 1.22
N ASN A 64 3.98 -3.80 0.46
CA ASN A 64 5.34 -3.93 0.96
C ASN A 64 6.01 -2.57 1.04
N TRP A 65 6.60 -2.28 2.21
CA TRP A 65 7.34 -1.05 2.45
C TRP A 65 8.84 -1.28 2.22
N THR A 66 9.45 -0.42 1.42
CA THR A 66 10.88 -0.50 1.10
C THR A 66 11.53 0.85 1.35
N LEU A 67 12.53 0.88 2.22
CA LEU A 67 13.42 2.03 2.39
C LEU A 67 14.58 1.87 1.42
N VAL A 68 14.66 2.79 0.46
CA VAL A 68 15.72 2.85 -0.55
C VAL A 68 16.68 3.95 -0.16
N LEU A 69 17.94 3.58 0.03
CA LEU A 69 19.03 4.46 0.40
C LEU A 69 19.88 4.73 -0.83
N ARG A 70 20.16 6.00 -1.10
CA ARG A 70 21.08 6.42 -2.16
C ARG A 70 22.48 6.46 -1.58
N THR A 71 23.43 5.75 -2.21
CA THR A 71 24.82 5.70 -1.75
C THR A 71 25.70 6.72 -2.47
N GLY A 72 26.64 7.30 -1.74
CA GLY A 72 27.62 8.27 -2.24
C GLY A 72 28.90 7.61 -2.76
N ARG A 73 29.84 8.44 -3.25
CA ARG A 73 31.17 7.95 -3.69
C ARG A 73 31.97 7.28 -2.57
N ASP A 74 31.75 7.71 -1.32
CA ASP A 74 32.47 7.20 -0.15
C ASP A 74 32.06 5.79 0.26
N TRP A 75 30.86 5.36 -0.11
CA TRP A 75 30.41 3.97 0.02
C TRP A 75 31.37 2.99 -0.68
N ARG A 76 31.79 3.32 -1.91
CA ARG A 76 32.75 2.50 -2.69
C ARG A 76 34.16 2.51 -2.09
N ARG A 77 34.50 3.52 -1.29
CA ARG A 77 35.80 3.61 -0.59
C ARG A 77 35.81 2.78 0.69
N GLY A 78 34.74 2.80 1.48
CA GLY A 78 34.57 1.95 2.65
C GLY A 78 34.69 0.45 2.35
N LEU A 79 34.24 0.03 1.15
CA LEU A 79 34.41 -1.31 0.61
C LEU A 79 35.86 -1.72 0.30
N ARG A 80 36.83 -0.78 0.27
CA ARG A 80 38.24 -1.05 -0.10
C ARG A 80 39.21 -0.96 1.08
N THR A 81 38.84 -0.26 2.16
CA THR A 81 39.77 0.06 3.26
C THR A 81 39.64 -0.84 4.49
N GLY A 82 38.51 -1.51 4.68
CA GLY A 82 38.44 -2.66 5.58
C GLY A 82 38.65 -3.90 4.75
N GLY A 83 39.43 -4.89 5.22
CA GLY A 83 39.53 -6.21 4.59
C GLY A 83 38.21 -7.02 4.56
N ALA A 84 37.08 -6.33 4.65
CA ALA A 84 35.75 -6.85 4.40
C ALA A 84 35.64 -7.19 2.92
N THR A 85 35.37 -8.46 2.66
CA THR A 85 34.75 -8.96 1.44
C THR A 85 33.75 -7.92 0.92
N PRO A 86 33.67 -7.67 -0.41
CA PRO A 86 32.62 -6.84 -0.97
C PRO A 86 31.33 -7.22 -0.27
N VAL A 87 30.62 -6.25 0.34
CA VAL A 87 29.32 -6.54 0.97
C VAL A 87 28.59 -7.34 -0.09
N ALA A 88 28.28 -8.60 0.22
CA ALA A 88 27.60 -9.46 -0.73
C ALA A 88 26.36 -8.68 -1.22
N GLU A 89 25.84 -9.02 -2.40
CA GLU A 89 24.62 -8.38 -2.90
C GLU A 89 23.52 -8.33 -1.81
N THR A 90 23.61 -9.24 -0.83
CA THR A 90 22.90 -9.23 0.44
C THR A 90 23.81 -8.94 1.66
N GLY A 91 23.39 -8.00 2.52
CA GLY A 91 23.99 -7.72 3.83
C GLY A 91 22.94 -7.64 4.93
N THR A 92 23.34 -7.24 6.14
CA THR A 92 22.41 -6.93 7.24
C THR A 92 22.44 -5.44 7.57
N ALA A 93 21.27 -4.88 7.88
CA ALA A 93 21.11 -3.51 8.35
C ALA A 93 20.38 -3.49 9.69
N GLN A 94 20.75 -2.54 10.54
CA GLN A 94 20.02 -2.18 11.74
C GLN A 94 19.34 -0.83 11.54
N LEU A 95 18.03 -0.80 11.75
CA LEU A 95 17.20 0.39 11.69
C LEU A 95 16.68 0.71 13.09
N GLY A 96 17.19 1.78 13.68
CA GLY A 96 16.69 2.33 14.94
C GLY A 96 15.63 3.40 14.71
N ILE A 97 14.43 3.23 15.26
CA ILE A 97 13.34 4.22 15.20
C ILE A 97 12.92 4.55 16.63
N GLY A 98 13.34 5.72 17.12
CA GLY A 98 13.16 6.08 18.52
C GLY A 98 13.84 5.08 19.45
N ARG A 99 13.06 4.24 20.15
CA ARG A 99 13.54 3.20 21.08
C ARG A 99 13.50 1.78 20.49
N THR A 100 12.93 1.62 19.30
CA THR A 100 12.78 0.30 18.66
C THR A 100 13.92 0.09 17.68
N THR A 101 14.47 -1.11 17.62
CA THR A 101 15.50 -1.49 16.64
C THR A 101 15.03 -2.68 15.83
N PHE A 102 15.22 -2.62 14.53
CA PHE A 102 14.88 -3.67 13.58
C PHE A 102 16.15 -4.15 12.88
N ALA A 103 16.41 -5.45 12.90
CA ALA A 103 17.42 -6.08 12.06
C ALA A 103 16.74 -6.56 10.77
N MET A 104 17.30 -6.22 9.61
CA MET A 104 16.71 -6.57 8.31
C MET A 104 17.77 -6.87 7.26
N PRO A 105 17.46 -7.73 6.28
CA PRO A 105 18.33 -7.91 5.13
C PRO A 105 18.42 -6.61 4.32
N ALA A 106 19.62 -6.34 3.81
CA ALA A 106 19.92 -5.24 2.93
C ALA A 106 20.29 -5.78 1.54
N SER A 107 19.64 -5.30 0.49
CA SER A 107 19.94 -5.67 -0.89
C SER A 107 20.62 -4.51 -1.62
N HIS A 108 21.73 -4.78 -2.29
CA HIS A 108 22.59 -3.77 -2.91
C HIS A 108 22.46 -3.82 -4.43
N GLN A 109 22.03 -2.72 -5.05
CA GLN A 109 21.92 -2.62 -6.50
C GLN A 109 22.21 -1.21 -7.00
N GLY A 110 23.15 -1.08 -7.94
CA GLY A 110 23.27 0.13 -8.78
C GLY A 110 23.45 1.44 -8.01
N GLY A 111 24.20 1.46 -6.90
CA GLY A 111 24.36 2.67 -6.07
C GLY A 111 23.23 2.92 -5.07
N THR A 112 22.33 1.95 -4.89
CA THR A 112 21.28 1.98 -3.87
C THR A 112 21.37 0.77 -2.94
N ILE A 113 20.80 0.93 -1.75
CA ILE A 113 20.57 -0.14 -0.78
C ILE A 113 19.08 -0.17 -0.50
N ALA A 114 18.43 -1.30 -0.75
CA ALA A 114 17.02 -1.52 -0.46
C ALA A 114 16.87 -2.34 0.82
N LEU A 115 16.04 -1.83 1.73
CA LEU A 115 15.68 -2.50 2.98
C LEU A 115 14.17 -2.75 2.99
N ALA A 116 13.77 -4.02 3.16
CA ALA A 116 12.37 -4.37 3.35
C ALA A 116 11.96 -4.00 4.79
N LEU A 117 11.10 -2.99 4.92
CA LEU A 117 10.62 -2.56 6.23
C LEU A 117 9.44 -3.43 6.65
N PRO A 118 9.49 -3.99 7.85
CA PRO A 118 8.33 -4.72 8.35
C PRO A 118 7.22 -3.72 8.71
N TYR A 119 5.96 -4.17 8.63
CA TYR A 119 4.81 -3.28 8.80
C TYR A 119 4.80 -2.60 10.19
N GLU A 120 5.26 -3.30 11.22
CA GLU A 120 5.38 -2.76 12.58
C GLU A 120 6.35 -1.57 12.69
N ALA A 121 7.21 -1.32 11.70
CA ALA A 121 8.07 -0.13 11.67
C ALA A 121 7.30 1.15 11.30
N ILE A 122 6.10 1.05 10.69
CA ILE A 122 5.33 2.21 10.24
C ILE A 122 4.84 3.07 11.42
N ALA A 123 4.27 2.47 12.47
CA ALA A 123 3.79 3.24 13.62
C ALA A 123 4.93 3.97 14.36
N PRO A 124 6.09 3.32 14.63
CA PRO A 124 7.28 4.02 15.13
C PRO A 124 7.74 5.15 14.21
N LEU A 125 7.73 4.98 12.88
CA LEU A 125 8.10 6.05 11.95
C LEU A 125 7.18 7.27 12.06
N GLN A 126 5.90 7.07 12.38
CA GLN A 126 4.94 8.15 12.60
C GLN A 126 5.08 8.85 13.95
N ALA A 127 5.60 8.15 14.97
CA ALA A 127 5.60 8.63 16.36
C ALA A 127 6.96 9.15 16.84
N ALA A 128 8.07 8.60 16.32
CA ALA A 128 9.41 8.95 16.76
C ALA A 128 9.91 10.25 16.10
N THR A 129 11.02 10.78 16.63
CA THR A 129 11.66 12.02 16.13
C THR A 129 12.84 11.74 15.21
N THR A 130 13.45 10.56 15.32
CA THR A 130 14.68 10.20 14.60
C THR A 130 14.67 8.77 14.12
N LEU A 131 15.18 8.58 12.90
CA LEU A 131 15.56 7.31 12.29
C LEU A 131 17.09 7.23 12.29
N ALA A 132 17.66 6.17 12.83
CA ALA A 132 19.08 5.85 12.73
C ALA A 132 19.24 4.57 11.92
N LEU A 133 20.28 4.51 11.10
CA LEU A 133 20.56 3.38 10.25
C LEU A 133 22.04 3.06 10.28
N GLU A 134 22.34 1.77 10.37
CA GLU A 134 23.68 1.20 10.20
C GLU A 134 23.60 -0.01 9.27
N VAL A 135 24.44 -0.06 8.24
CA VAL A 135 24.53 -1.21 7.31
C VAL A 135 25.86 -1.90 7.52
N GLY A 136 25.85 -3.20 7.80
CA GLY A 136 27.04 -3.97 8.16
C GLY A 136 27.53 -3.79 9.60
N GLY A 137 26.69 -3.25 10.49
CA GLY A 137 26.99 -3.01 11.92
C GLY A 137 27.63 -1.63 12.20
N ALA A 138 28.04 -1.40 13.46
CA ALA A 138 28.50 -0.10 13.94
C ALA A 138 29.80 0.43 13.27
N ALA A 139 30.67 -0.47 12.82
CA ALA A 139 31.84 -0.15 11.99
C ALA A 139 31.59 -0.40 10.49
N GLY A 140 30.32 -0.54 10.13
CA GLY A 140 29.88 -0.93 8.80
C GLY A 140 30.10 0.17 7.75
N PRO A 141 30.02 -0.19 6.47
CA PRO A 141 30.34 0.71 5.35
C PRO A 141 29.35 1.88 5.15
N ALA A 142 28.21 1.89 5.86
CA ALA A 142 27.28 3.01 5.82
C ALA A 142 26.55 3.24 7.15
N SER A 143 26.34 4.51 7.46
CA SER A 143 25.47 4.94 8.54
C SER A 143 24.79 6.27 8.19
N ALA A 144 23.61 6.51 8.75
CA ALA A 144 22.88 7.77 8.57
C ALA A 144 21.88 8.00 9.71
N LYS A 145 21.59 9.27 9.99
CA LYS A 145 20.46 9.68 10.83
C LYS A 145 19.52 10.57 10.03
N PHE A 146 18.22 10.34 10.12
CA PHE A 146 17.21 11.16 9.48
C PHE A 146 16.26 11.73 10.53
N SER A 147 15.88 13.00 10.36
CA SER A 147 14.74 13.56 11.08
C SER A 147 13.45 12.87 10.61
N LEU A 148 12.56 12.57 11.54
CA LEU A 148 11.19 12.11 11.27
C LEU A 148 10.18 13.26 11.28
N THR A 149 10.65 14.52 11.22
CA THR A 149 9.75 15.67 11.12
C THR A 149 8.83 15.54 9.91
N GLY A 150 7.51 15.58 10.14
CA GLY A 150 6.50 15.46 9.10
C GLY A 150 6.22 14.04 8.61
N SER A 151 6.93 13.01 9.10
CA SER A 151 6.75 11.62 8.68
C SER A 151 5.31 11.14 8.87
N LYS A 152 4.67 11.47 10.00
CA LYS A 152 3.27 11.09 10.29
C LYS A 152 2.32 11.52 9.20
N ARG A 153 2.32 12.82 8.87
CA ARG A 153 1.44 13.40 7.85
C ARG A 153 1.66 12.75 6.49
N VAL A 154 2.93 12.50 6.12
CA VAL A 154 3.26 11.86 4.85
C VAL A 154 2.80 10.41 4.83
N LEU A 155 3.12 9.62 5.87
CA LEU A 155 2.72 8.22 5.97
C LEU A 155 1.20 8.05 6.02
N ASP A 156 0.47 8.91 6.73
CA ASP A 156 -0.99 8.90 6.76
C ASP A 156 -1.60 9.14 5.36
N ALA A 157 -0.91 9.92 4.50
CA ALA A 157 -1.32 10.13 3.11
C ALA A 157 -0.89 8.98 2.17
N LEU A 158 0.25 8.33 2.43
CA LEU A 158 0.76 7.24 1.57
C LEU A 158 0.13 5.89 1.85
N LEU A 159 -0.21 5.59 3.11
CA LEU A 159 -0.85 4.34 3.52
C LEU A 159 -2.06 3.96 2.64
N PRO A 160 -3.06 4.84 2.41
CA PRO A 160 -4.18 4.53 1.53
C PRO A 160 -3.82 4.49 0.04
N ALA A 161 -2.68 5.05 -0.37
CA ALA A 161 -2.22 5.07 -1.75
C ALA A 161 -1.36 3.84 -2.11
N CYS A 162 -0.99 3.02 -1.12
CA CYS A 162 -0.20 1.83 -1.38
C CYS A 162 -1.00 0.83 -2.21
N SER A 163 -0.41 0.37 -3.32
CA SER A 163 -1.09 -0.58 -4.19
C SER A 163 -1.36 -1.90 -3.46
N PRO A 164 -2.48 -2.56 -3.76
CA PRO A 164 -2.73 -3.90 -3.24
C PRO A 164 -1.71 -4.90 -3.80
N ARG A 165 -1.47 -5.99 -3.06
CA ARG A 165 -0.60 -7.08 -3.49
C ARG A 165 -1.08 -7.68 -4.81
N ARG A 166 -0.18 -7.92 -5.77
CA ARG A 166 -0.58 -8.67 -6.97
C ARG A 166 -0.59 -10.16 -6.64
N MET A 167 -1.70 -10.82 -6.96
CA MET A 167 -1.88 -12.25 -6.77
C MET A 167 -2.24 -12.88 -8.11
N GLU A 168 -1.25 -13.46 -8.79
CA GLU A 168 -1.47 -14.13 -10.07
C GLU A 168 -2.45 -15.29 -9.91
N GLY A 169 -3.43 -15.37 -10.82
CA GLY A 169 -4.51 -16.38 -10.77
C GLY A 169 -5.70 -16.00 -9.88
N TYR A 170 -5.67 -14.83 -9.21
CA TYR A 170 -6.76 -14.35 -8.38
C TYR A 170 -7.38 -13.07 -8.96
N ASP A 171 -8.70 -12.94 -8.83
CA ASP A 171 -9.42 -11.73 -9.21
C ASP A 171 -9.51 -10.77 -8.01
N LEU A 172 -8.96 -9.56 -8.16
CA LEU A 172 -9.13 -8.51 -7.16
C LEU A 172 -10.59 -8.01 -7.12
N VAL A 173 -11.17 -7.96 -5.93
CA VAL A 173 -12.46 -7.29 -5.70
C VAL A 173 -12.23 -5.78 -5.68
N ALA A 174 -12.52 -5.12 -6.81
CA ALA A 174 -12.37 -3.67 -6.94
C ALA A 174 -13.59 -2.94 -6.36
N PHE A 175 -13.41 -2.30 -5.20
CA PHE A 175 -14.44 -1.48 -4.55
C PHE A 175 -14.58 -0.11 -5.21
N ALA A 176 -15.82 0.30 -5.46
CA ALA A 176 -16.15 1.64 -5.95
C ALA A 176 -16.93 2.44 -4.89
N PRO A 177 -16.70 3.76 -4.76
CA PRO A 177 -17.41 4.60 -3.79
C PRO A 177 -18.82 5.03 -4.25
N VAL A 178 -19.19 4.74 -5.50
CA VAL A 178 -20.47 5.11 -6.11
C VAL A 178 -20.95 4.01 -7.06
N GLY A 179 -22.23 4.04 -7.43
CA GLY A 179 -22.85 3.11 -8.39
C GLY A 179 -23.91 2.20 -7.76
N GLU A 180 -24.50 1.33 -8.57
CA GLU A 180 -25.60 0.45 -8.15
C GLU A 180 -25.21 -0.49 -6.99
N ALA A 181 -23.98 -1.01 -6.99
CA ALA A 181 -23.47 -1.83 -5.90
C ALA A 181 -23.48 -1.07 -4.56
N VAL A 182 -23.18 0.24 -4.57
CA VAL A 182 -23.18 1.06 -3.36
C VAL A 182 -24.60 1.32 -2.85
N ALA A 183 -25.57 1.51 -3.76
CA ALA A 183 -26.97 1.61 -3.38
C ALA A 183 -27.47 0.32 -2.72
N ALA A 184 -27.16 -0.84 -3.32
CA ALA A 184 -27.49 -2.14 -2.74
C ALA A 184 -26.79 -2.37 -1.38
N ALA A 185 -25.51 -2.00 -1.27
CA ALA A 185 -24.74 -2.12 -0.03
C ALA A 185 -25.30 -1.24 1.08
N ARG A 186 -25.79 -0.04 0.75
CA ARG A 186 -26.40 0.87 1.73
C ARG A 186 -27.67 0.28 2.33
N GLU A 187 -28.47 -0.43 1.54
CA GLU A 187 -29.65 -1.14 2.07
C GLU A 187 -29.24 -2.35 2.90
N ALA A 188 -28.29 -3.16 2.41
CA ALA A 188 -27.80 -4.34 3.12
C ALA A 188 -27.16 -4.01 4.48
N LEU A 189 -26.46 -2.87 4.58
CA LEU A 189 -25.75 -2.41 5.77
C LEU A 189 -26.49 -1.30 6.54
N LYS A 190 -27.79 -1.09 6.32
CA LYS A 190 -28.50 0.05 6.92
C LYS A 190 -28.39 0.09 8.45
N ASP A 191 -28.45 -1.07 9.09
CA ASP A 191 -28.39 -1.20 10.55
C ASP A 191 -26.97 -0.97 11.06
N ASP A 192 -25.94 -1.53 10.38
CA ASP A 192 -24.53 -1.30 10.72
C ASP A 192 -24.13 0.17 10.55
N ILE A 193 -24.63 0.82 9.49
CA ILE A 193 -24.42 2.26 9.26
C ILE A 193 -25.09 3.08 10.36
N ALA A 194 -26.31 2.73 10.78
CA ALA A 194 -27.00 3.41 11.87
C ALA A 194 -26.25 3.25 13.21
N ALA A 195 -25.81 2.02 13.51
CA ALA A 195 -25.02 1.72 14.71
C ALA A 195 -23.68 2.48 14.72
N PHE A 196 -22.99 2.55 13.57
CA PHE A 196 -21.76 3.33 13.43
C PHE A 196 -21.98 4.81 13.71
N LYS A 197 -23.03 5.41 13.12
CA LYS A 197 -23.35 6.84 13.34
C LYS A 197 -23.63 7.13 14.80
N LEU A 198 -24.39 6.25 15.46
CA LEU A 198 -24.69 6.38 16.88
C LEU A 198 -23.43 6.31 17.73
N ALA A 199 -22.50 5.41 17.39
CA ALA A 199 -21.28 5.20 18.16
C ALA A 199 -20.19 6.27 17.91
N THR A 200 -20.16 6.88 16.73
CA THR A 200 -19.03 7.74 16.30
C THR A 200 -19.41 9.18 15.97
N ALA A 201 -20.71 9.52 15.98
CA ALA A 201 -21.24 10.81 15.52
C ALA A 201 -20.77 11.23 14.11
N SER A 202 -20.38 10.26 13.28
CA SER A 202 -19.81 10.47 11.95
C SER A 202 -20.45 9.56 10.90
N GLU A 203 -20.44 9.98 9.64
CA GLU A 203 -20.83 9.12 8.51
C GLU A 203 -19.68 8.17 8.14
N PRO A 204 -19.94 6.87 7.98
CA PRO A 204 -18.94 5.95 7.47
C PRO A 204 -18.76 6.14 5.97
N ARG A 205 -17.54 5.91 5.48
CA ARG A 205 -17.26 5.78 4.06
C ARG A 205 -17.65 4.38 3.60
N LEU A 206 -18.62 4.29 2.70
CA LEU A 206 -19.07 3.04 2.10
C LEU A 206 -18.53 2.92 0.67
N GLN A 207 -17.93 1.78 0.37
CA GLN A 207 -17.61 1.36 -0.99
C GLN A 207 -18.17 -0.04 -1.22
N ALA A 208 -18.43 -0.40 -2.47
CA ALA A 208 -19.00 -1.70 -2.80
C ALA A 208 -18.52 -2.21 -4.16
N SER A 209 -18.60 -3.54 -4.33
CA SER A 209 -18.36 -4.23 -5.58
C SER A 209 -19.35 -5.37 -5.71
N ARG A 210 -19.99 -5.50 -6.87
CA ARG A 210 -20.86 -6.66 -7.15
C ARG A 210 -20.15 -7.57 -8.14
N VAL A 211 -19.96 -8.83 -7.74
CA VAL A 211 -19.39 -9.86 -8.59
C VAL A 211 -20.48 -10.84 -8.97
N PHE A 212 -20.75 -10.95 -10.27
CA PHE A 212 -21.59 -12.01 -10.81
C PHE A 212 -20.74 -13.27 -11.00
N LEU A 213 -21.19 -14.37 -10.42
CA LEU A 213 -20.54 -15.68 -10.55
C LEU A 213 -21.10 -16.41 -11.78
N ASP A 214 -22.41 -16.30 -11.97
CA ASP A 214 -23.15 -16.76 -13.16
C ASP A 214 -24.48 -15.98 -13.29
N SER A 215 -25.43 -16.50 -14.07
CA SER A 215 -26.73 -15.87 -14.32
C SER A 215 -27.65 -15.80 -13.10
N LYS A 216 -27.37 -16.56 -12.04
CA LYS A 216 -28.17 -16.64 -10.82
C LYS A 216 -27.40 -16.12 -9.61
N ARG A 217 -26.13 -16.51 -9.47
CA ARG A 217 -25.33 -16.25 -8.27
C ARG A 217 -24.56 -14.96 -8.37
N SER A 218 -24.61 -14.16 -7.31
CA SER A 218 -23.77 -12.99 -7.17
C SER A 218 -23.36 -12.76 -5.72
N LEU A 219 -22.20 -12.12 -5.55
CA LEU A 219 -21.70 -11.62 -4.28
C LEU A 219 -21.70 -10.10 -4.33
N LEU A 220 -22.28 -9.46 -3.32
CA LEU A 220 -22.13 -8.03 -3.06
C LEU A 220 -21.09 -7.87 -1.96
N PHE A 221 -19.89 -7.48 -2.34
CA PHE A 221 -18.84 -7.08 -1.41
C PHE A 221 -19.03 -5.62 -1.02
N THR A 222 -18.80 -5.34 0.26
CA THR A 222 -18.94 -4.02 0.87
C THR A 222 -17.71 -3.73 1.70
N GLN A 223 -17.29 -2.47 1.72
CA GLN A 223 -16.23 -1.98 2.58
C GLN A 223 -16.75 -0.74 3.32
N LEU A 224 -16.87 -0.85 4.64
CA LEU A 224 -17.34 0.22 5.50
C LEU A 224 -16.18 0.72 6.38
N CYS A 225 -15.77 1.96 6.19
CA CYS A 225 -14.60 2.54 6.85
C CYS A 225 -14.95 3.81 7.62
N GLY A 226 -14.28 4.07 8.74
CA GLY A 226 -14.41 5.38 9.39
C GLY A 226 -13.81 5.50 10.78
N SER A 227 -13.61 4.39 11.50
CA SER A 227 -13.07 4.43 12.86
C SER A 227 -12.31 3.17 13.19
N SER A 228 -11.05 3.33 13.61
CA SER A 228 -10.23 2.22 14.11
C SER A 228 -10.58 1.74 15.52
N TRP A 229 -11.40 2.52 16.23
CA TRP A 229 -11.98 2.06 17.49
C TRP A 229 -13.21 1.19 17.25
N TYR A 230 -14.04 1.53 16.25
CA TYR A 230 -15.26 0.79 15.94
C TYR A 230 -14.98 -0.48 15.12
N PHE A 231 -14.15 -0.38 14.07
CA PHE A 231 -13.85 -1.48 13.14
C PHE A 231 -12.47 -2.11 13.35
N GLY A 232 -11.88 -1.97 14.54
CA GLY A 232 -10.56 -2.53 14.83
C GLY A 232 -9.40 -1.82 14.10
N ARG A 233 -8.23 -2.44 14.09
CA ARG A 233 -6.95 -1.80 13.73
C ARG A 233 -6.98 -1.14 12.34
N SER A 234 -7.61 -1.80 11.36
CA SER A 234 -7.71 -1.30 9.99
C SER A 234 -8.55 0.00 9.90
N GLY A 235 -9.55 0.15 10.77
CA GLY A 235 -10.58 1.19 10.69
C GLY A 235 -11.64 0.95 9.63
N CYS A 236 -11.70 -0.27 9.09
CA CYS A 236 -12.64 -0.72 8.09
C CYS A 236 -13.15 -2.13 8.39
N ASN A 237 -14.35 -2.45 7.95
CA ASN A 237 -14.86 -3.81 7.86
C ASN A 237 -15.12 -4.14 6.40
N VAL A 238 -14.85 -5.39 5.99
CA VAL A 238 -15.24 -5.91 4.68
C VAL A 238 -16.25 -7.02 4.88
N SER A 239 -17.41 -6.89 4.26
CA SER A 239 -18.49 -7.87 4.34
C SER A 239 -18.95 -8.28 2.95
N ALA A 240 -19.42 -9.51 2.79
CA ALA A 240 -20.05 -9.96 1.54
C ALA A 240 -21.43 -10.54 1.78
N PHE A 241 -22.35 -10.24 0.87
CA PHE A 241 -23.71 -10.74 0.86
C PHE A 241 -23.94 -11.62 -0.36
N ALA A 242 -24.50 -12.81 -0.17
CA ALA A 242 -24.79 -13.74 -1.25
C ALA A 242 -26.22 -13.57 -1.76
N SER A 243 -26.39 -13.74 -3.07
CA SER A 243 -27.68 -13.95 -3.71
C SER A 243 -27.56 -15.11 -4.69
N ASP A 244 -28.58 -15.97 -4.70
CA ASP A 244 -28.76 -17.10 -5.61
C ASP A 244 -29.75 -16.81 -6.74
N GLY A 245 -30.12 -15.54 -6.91
CA GLY A 245 -31.06 -15.09 -7.94
C GLY A 245 -32.53 -15.16 -7.51
N THR A 246 -32.83 -15.86 -6.42
CA THR A 246 -34.17 -15.89 -5.80
C THR A 246 -34.23 -15.11 -4.50
N THR A 247 -33.11 -15.03 -3.79
CA THR A 247 -33.00 -14.37 -2.50
C THR A 247 -32.40 -12.97 -2.65
N PRO A 248 -32.96 -11.93 -2.00
CA PRO A 248 -32.34 -10.61 -1.91
C PRO A 248 -30.91 -10.68 -1.35
N LEU A 249 -30.07 -9.70 -1.70
CA LEU A 249 -28.69 -9.55 -1.20
C LEU A 249 -28.65 -9.09 0.28
N THR A 250 -29.30 -9.85 1.17
CA THR A 250 -29.41 -9.54 2.60
C THR A 250 -28.72 -10.58 3.47
N ARG A 251 -28.34 -11.74 2.92
CA ARG A 251 -27.64 -12.78 3.67
C ARG A 251 -26.15 -12.46 3.76
N LEU A 252 -25.69 -12.01 4.93
CA LEU A 252 -24.28 -11.88 5.25
C LEU A 252 -23.62 -13.27 5.21
N VAL A 253 -22.62 -13.45 4.35
CA VAL A 253 -21.90 -14.72 4.17
C VAL A 253 -20.41 -14.60 4.42
N TYR A 254 -19.86 -13.41 4.54
CA TYR A 254 -18.44 -13.19 4.79
C TYR A 254 -18.29 -11.88 5.55
N GLU A 255 -17.41 -11.87 6.53
CA GLU A 255 -17.02 -10.68 7.27
C GLU A 255 -15.56 -10.82 7.70
N ASN A 256 -14.79 -9.75 7.51
CA ASN A 256 -13.40 -9.70 7.92
C ASN A 256 -12.96 -8.25 8.20
N GLU A 257 -12.07 -8.08 9.19
CA GLU A 257 -11.48 -6.78 9.47
C GLU A 257 -10.68 -6.30 8.24
N GLY A 258 -10.84 -5.02 7.89
CA GLY A 258 -10.33 -4.33 6.70
C GLY A 258 -9.17 -5.03 5.99
N SER A 259 -9.50 -5.63 4.84
CA SER A 259 -8.57 -6.39 4.00
C SER A 259 -8.71 -6.00 2.53
N THR A 260 -7.67 -6.26 1.76
CA THR A 260 -7.83 -6.43 0.31
C THR A 260 -8.39 -7.82 0.05
N THR A 261 -9.47 -7.90 -0.73
CA THR A 261 -10.19 -9.13 -0.99
C THR A 261 -9.99 -9.60 -2.43
N TYR A 262 -9.74 -10.90 -2.58
CA TYR A 262 -9.55 -11.57 -3.86
C TYR A 262 -10.46 -12.78 -3.98
N LEU A 263 -10.81 -13.15 -5.20
CA LEU A 263 -11.52 -14.39 -5.52
C LEU A 263 -10.58 -15.35 -6.21
N ASP A 264 -10.53 -16.58 -5.69
CA ASP A 264 -9.94 -17.71 -6.41
C ASP A 264 -11.06 -18.46 -7.14
N ARG A 265 -11.17 -18.25 -8.45
CA ARG A 265 -12.18 -18.92 -9.29
C ARG A 265 -11.82 -20.36 -9.62
N THR A 266 -10.58 -20.79 -9.35
CA THR A 266 -10.15 -22.17 -9.56
C THR A 266 -10.50 -23.06 -8.37
N ALA A 267 -10.55 -22.48 -7.17
CA ALA A 267 -11.01 -23.14 -5.96
C ALA A 267 -12.49 -22.82 -5.69
N THR A 268 -13.40 -23.73 -6.06
CA THR A 268 -14.84 -23.56 -5.83
C THR A 268 -15.42 -24.66 -4.94
N SER A 269 -16.46 -24.32 -4.16
CA SER A 269 -17.36 -25.27 -3.51
C SER A 269 -18.78 -24.88 -3.88
N ASP A 270 -19.53 -25.81 -4.47
CA ASP A 270 -20.91 -25.58 -4.96
C ASP A 270 -21.02 -24.35 -5.85
N GLY A 271 -20.00 -24.11 -6.67
CA GLY A 271 -19.86 -22.97 -7.58
C GLY A 271 -19.65 -21.60 -6.92
N TRP A 272 -19.41 -21.56 -5.60
CA TRP A 272 -18.92 -20.38 -4.88
C TRP A 272 -17.38 -20.40 -4.88
N PRO A 273 -16.69 -19.36 -5.41
CA PRO A 273 -15.23 -19.28 -5.38
C PRO A 273 -14.74 -19.04 -3.97
N ALA A 274 -13.54 -19.50 -3.64
CA ALA A 274 -12.88 -19.18 -2.39
C ALA A 274 -12.55 -17.68 -2.33
N ILE A 275 -12.65 -17.10 -1.14
CA ILE A 275 -12.29 -15.71 -0.87
C ILE A 275 -10.93 -15.71 -0.21
N THR A 276 -9.96 -14.99 -0.76
CA THR A 276 -8.66 -14.79 -0.10
C THR A 276 -8.52 -13.34 0.31
N SER A 277 -8.08 -13.10 1.54
CA SER A 277 -8.00 -11.78 2.16
C SER A 277 -6.57 -11.48 2.58
N VAL A 278 -6.11 -10.26 2.32
CA VAL A 278 -4.84 -9.74 2.82
C VAL A 278 -5.13 -8.51 3.69
N PRO A 279 -4.82 -8.53 5.00
CA PRO A 279 -5.10 -7.41 5.88
C PRO A 279 -4.55 -6.07 5.36
N LEU A 280 -5.33 -4.98 5.47
CA LEU A 280 -4.86 -3.63 5.12
C LEU A 280 -3.82 -3.12 6.12
N LYS A 281 -3.84 -3.63 7.35
CA LYS A 281 -2.89 -3.29 8.41
C LYS A 281 -2.44 -4.52 9.18
N GLY A 282 -1.16 -4.59 9.48
CA GLY A 282 -0.51 -5.67 10.22
C GLY A 282 0.36 -6.55 9.34
N LYS A 283 0.64 -7.78 9.81
CA LYS A 283 1.33 -8.77 9.02
C LYS A 283 0.47 -9.13 7.78
N PRO A 284 1.05 -9.14 6.57
CA PRO A 284 0.32 -9.42 5.34
C PRO A 284 0.12 -10.94 5.15
N GLU A 285 -0.37 -11.61 6.19
CA GLU A 285 -0.70 -13.03 6.14
C GLU A 285 -1.99 -13.20 5.34
N LEU A 286 -1.95 -14.16 4.42
CA LEU A 286 -3.07 -14.49 3.56
C LEU A 286 -4.04 -15.40 4.33
N THR A 287 -5.31 -15.03 4.36
CA THR A 287 -6.36 -15.89 4.92
C THR A 287 -7.32 -16.27 3.80
N THR A 288 -7.48 -17.58 3.57
CA THR A 288 -8.42 -18.13 2.59
C THR A 288 -9.65 -18.66 3.30
N PHE A 289 -10.82 -18.27 2.79
CA PHE A 289 -12.13 -18.64 3.26
C PHE A 289 -12.83 -19.46 2.18
N ARG A 290 -13.40 -20.59 2.57
CA ARG A 290 -14.16 -21.48 1.68
C ARG A 290 -15.63 -21.48 2.08
N TRP A 291 -16.48 -21.69 1.09
CA TRP A 291 -17.91 -21.85 1.29
C TRP A 291 -18.20 -23.15 2.04
N ASN A 292 -19.11 -23.11 3.03
CA ASN A 292 -19.51 -24.25 3.84
C ASN A 292 -21.04 -24.46 3.84
N ASP A 293 -21.68 -24.33 2.68
CA ASP A 293 -23.14 -24.35 2.44
C ASP A 293 -23.89 -23.11 2.95
N GLU A 294 -23.43 -22.51 4.04
CA GLU A 294 -24.08 -21.35 4.65
C GLU A 294 -23.30 -20.05 4.45
N ARG A 295 -22.00 -20.08 4.68
CA ARG A 295 -21.14 -18.89 4.68
C ARG A 295 -19.71 -19.22 4.28
N TYR A 296 -18.88 -18.21 4.22
CA TYR A 296 -17.45 -18.33 4.08
C TYR A 296 -16.81 -18.48 5.47
N GLY A 297 -16.01 -19.53 5.64
CA GLY A 297 -15.26 -19.81 6.86
C GLY A 297 -13.81 -20.18 6.57
N VAL A 298 -12.93 -19.99 7.56
CA VAL A 298 -11.54 -20.46 7.50
C VAL A 298 -11.52 -21.98 7.66
N GLU A 299 -10.77 -22.67 6.80
CA GLU A 299 -10.62 -24.11 6.87
C GLU A 299 -9.83 -24.48 8.14
N PRO A 300 -10.32 -25.40 9.01
CA PRO A 300 -9.70 -25.68 10.31
C PRO A 300 -8.24 -26.13 10.24
N SER A 301 -7.80 -26.69 9.11
CA SER A 301 -6.44 -27.17 8.89
C SER A 301 -5.37 -26.06 8.84
N LEU A 302 -5.77 -24.79 8.71
CA LEU A 302 -4.87 -23.63 8.75
C LEU A 302 -4.72 -23.00 10.14
N LEU A 303 -5.61 -23.33 11.08
CA LEU A 303 -5.57 -22.82 12.46
C LEU A 303 -4.73 -23.70 13.40
N ALA A 304 -4.27 -24.86 12.94
CA ALA A 304 -3.53 -25.84 13.73
C ALA A 304 -1.99 -25.71 13.62
N GLN A 305 -1.47 -24.61 13.07
CA GLN A 305 -0.02 -24.40 12.88
C GLN A 305 0.53 -23.10 13.53
N GLU A 306 -0.21 -22.45 14.41
CA GLU A 306 0.32 -21.38 15.28
C GLU A 306 0.75 -21.90 16.66
#